data_AF-A0A8J2LZP4-F1
#
_entry.id   AF-A0A8J2LZP4-F1
#
_cell.length_a   1.000
_cell.length_b   1.000
_cell.length_c   1.000
_cell.angle_alpha   90.00
_cell.angle_beta   90.00
_cell.angle_gamma   90.00
#
_symmetry.space_group_name_H-M   'P 1'
#
loop_
_entity.id
_entity.type
_entity.pdbx_description
1 polymer ?
#
loop_
_entity_poly.entity_id
_entity_poly.type
_entity_poly.pdbx_seq_one_letter_code
_entity_poly.pdbx_strand_id
1 'polypeptide(L)'
;PGYFNLTSGSGCQECNCDILGSVNSTCDVLTGQCLCKPGVMGRRCDRCEPQHYGFGIDGCQPCDCEAIGSESPQCDVITGQCLCRDHIEGRRCDHCIENRYNLLAGCLPCDDCYALTQRRVHTFRKEIDMLEDTLKEIVENPAPVDDVEFDNYVKAVSTEIEDLAGVVNKKLAGGDSQIVGQVNLVRSDLENALKLLNSVDDVISKADNKATIINETLKQWSLIKERARSDLENALYYLETEGQTQWELAQEASKKYGEQSQQLSEIAQEARKLAEQQENRSIEIEALAEKIANSSKQALVEAKEVIFGGDATSKEIAIMLERLNATEKLLNQTRKLAEEQLMEADRAYKTAAESLTAVEGLRLPNIDPQQIEEEAKRVADDAQATADNAKEQAAANKQLIDEAVRIIDEAKYELQRVQDQQKVSDELLADVDASKARAMEAISLAESTLAEAQHTLEILNDFQQRVDASKSEAIEELRNLKEIEKEIALAENTT
;
A
#
# COMPACT_ATOMS: atom_id res chain seq x y z
N PRO A 1 56.17 9.60 -22.12
CA PRO A 1 54.88 8.91 -22.39
C PRO A 1 55.09 7.82 -23.45
N GLY A 2 54.62 6.59 -23.22
CA GLY A 2 54.83 5.46 -24.16
C GLY A 2 56.09 4.61 -23.94
N TYR A 3 56.86 4.88 -22.88
CA TYR A 3 58.04 4.10 -22.50
C TYR A 3 58.10 3.86 -20.98
N PHE A 4 58.68 2.73 -20.55
CA PHE A 4 58.82 2.31 -19.15
C PHE A 4 60.24 1.75 -18.86
N ASN A 5 60.49 1.33 -17.61
CA ASN A 5 61.70 0.63 -17.18
C ASN A 5 62.99 1.47 -17.16
N LEU A 6 62.87 2.76 -16.82
CA LEU A 6 64.00 3.72 -16.76
C LEU A 6 65.08 3.32 -15.72
N THR A 7 64.72 2.54 -14.71
CA THR A 7 65.59 2.12 -13.59
C THR A 7 66.43 0.87 -13.88
N SER A 8 66.25 0.20 -15.02
CA SER A 8 66.95 -1.06 -15.37
C SER A 8 68.43 -0.88 -15.75
N GLY A 9 68.91 0.34 -15.96
CA GLY A 9 70.27 0.61 -16.45
C GLY A 9 70.47 0.33 -17.95
N SER A 10 69.50 -0.27 -18.63
CA SER A 10 69.49 -0.57 -20.08
C SER A 10 68.75 0.47 -20.95
N GLY A 11 68.24 1.56 -20.37
CA GLY A 11 67.49 2.60 -21.05
C GLY A 11 65.96 2.40 -21.05
N CYS A 12 65.24 3.32 -21.70
CA CYS A 12 63.77 3.29 -21.81
C CYS A 12 63.30 2.18 -22.77
N GLN A 13 62.32 1.37 -22.37
CA GLN A 13 61.67 0.36 -23.22
C GLN A 13 60.28 0.83 -23.65
N GLU A 14 59.89 0.57 -24.90
CA GLU A 14 58.57 0.98 -25.42
C GLU A 14 57.44 0.15 -24.81
N CYS A 15 56.30 0.80 -24.50
CA CYS A 15 55.16 0.15 -23.86
C CYS A 15 54.56 -0.98 -24.73
N ASN A 16 54.45 -0.75 -26.04
CA ASN A 16 53.83 -1.67 -27.02
C ASN A 16 52.37 -2.07 -26.67
N CYS A 17 51.56 -1.13 -26.17
CA CYS A 17 50.14 -1.37 -25.88
C CYS A 17 49.38 -1.76 -27.16
N ASP A 18 48.56 -2.80 -27.09
CA ASP A 18 47.71 -3.26 -28.18
C ASP A 18 46.61 -2.23 -28.47
N ILE A 19 46.43 -1.89 -29.74
CA ILE A 19 45.52 -0.82 -30.17
C ILE A 19 44.04 -1.18 -30.00
N LEU A 20 43.68 -2.46 -30.02
CA LEU A 20 42.31 -2.93 -29.83
C LEU A 20 42.02 -3.08 -28.35
N GLY A 21 42.94 -3.69 -27.59
CA GLY A 21 42.73 -4.03 -26.19
C GLY A 21 43.12 -2.96 -25.17
N SER A 22 43.83 -1.91 -25.56
CA SER A 22 44.22 -0.81 -24.65
C SER A 22 43.36 0.45 -24.85
N VAL A 23 43.13 1.20 -23.78
CA VAL A 23 42.43 2.50 -23.83
C VAL A 23 43.29 3.56 -24.51
N ASN A 24 44.61 3.51 -24.30
CA ASN A 24 45.58 4.40 -24.91
C ASN A 24 46.95 3.70 -25.04
N SER A 25 47.91 4.40 -25.65
CA SER A 25 49.29 3.91 -25.84
C SER A 25 50.24 4.21 -24.68
N THR A 26 49.74 4.63 -23.52
CA THR A 26 50.56 4.89 -22.33
C THR A 26 50.54 3.72 -21.37
N CYS A 27 51.67 3.46 -20.73
CA CYS A 27 51.80 2.42 -19.71
C CYS A 27 52.46 2.98 -18.44
N ASP A 28 52.32 2.23 -17.36
CA ASP A 28 52.96 2.53 -16.09
C ASP A 28 54.49 2.57 -16.23
N VAL A 29 55.11 3.61 -15.69
CA VAL A 29 56.54 3.91 -15.93
C VAL A 29 57.51 2.92 -15.27
N LEU A 30 57.05 2.17 -14.26
CA LEU A 30 57.85 1.19 -13.53
C LEU A 30 57.62 -0.23 -14.06
N THR A 31 56.36 -0.62 -14.22
CA THR A 31 55.94 -1.99 -14.56
C THR A 31 55.73 -2.21 -16.05
N GLY A 32 55.48 -1.14 -16.81
CA GLY A 32 55.16 -1.21 -18.23
C GLY A 32 53.76 -1.73 -18.53
N GLN A 33 52.87 -1.77 -17.54
CA GLN A 33 51.49 -2.21 -17.70
C GLN A 33 50.67 -1.15 -18.45
N CYS A 34 50.11 -1.54 -19.59
CA CYS A 34 49.19 -0.72 -20.37
C CYS A 34 47.82 -0.65 -19.69
N LEU A 35 47.07 0.42 -19.97
CA LEU A 35 45.71 0.58 -19.48
C LEU A 35 44.75 -0.24 -20.36
N CYS A 36 44.36 -1.42 -19.88
CA CYS A 36 43.52 -2.35 -20.64
C CYS A 36 42.05 -1.95 -20.61
N LYS A 37 41.34 -2.28 -21.70
CA LYS A 37 39.87 -2.19 -21.79
C LYS A 37 39.21 -3.27 -20.92
N PRO A 38 37.91 -3.16 -20.61
CA PRO A 38 37.21 -4.14 -19.78
C PRO A 38 37.37 -5.58 -20.31
N GLY A 39 37.65 -6.51 -19.40
CA GLY A 39 37.82 -7.93 -19.72
C GLY A 39 39.11 -8.28 -20.47
N VAL A 40 40.04 -7.33 -20.67
CA VAL A 40 41.32 -7.54 -21.37
C VAL A 40 42.48 -7.53 -20.37
N MET A 41 43.42 -8.46 -20.52
CA MET A 41 44.62 -8.58 -19.69
C MET A 41 45.92 -8.68 -20.50
N GLY A 42 47.01 -8.77 -19.75
CA GLY A 42 48.37 -8.83 -20.27
C GLY A 42 49.04 -7.47 -20.17
N ARG A 43 50.37 -7.47 -20.11
CA ARG A 43 51.16 -6.23 -20.03
C ARG A 43 50.82 -5.26 -21.17
N ARG A 44 50.53 -5.83 -22.34
CA ARG A 44 50.19 -5.13 -23.58
C ARG A 44 48.69 -5.07 -23.86
N CYS A 45 47.84 -5.64 -23.01
CA CYS A 45 46.40 -5.77 -23.24
C CYS A 45 46.05 -6.53 -24.54
N ASP A 46 46.70 -7.67 -24.76
CA ASP A 46 46.70 -8.43 -26.02
C ASP A 46 45.85 -9.71 -25.97
N ARG A 47 45.11 -9.94 -24.89
CA ARG A 47 44.24 -11.12 -24.73
C ARG A 47 43.15 -10.87 -23.71
N CYS A 48 42.07 -11.63 -23.80
CA CYS A 48 41.02 -11.62 -22.80
C CYS A 48 41.49 -12.16 -21.45
N GLU A 49 40.90 -11.64 -20.38
CA GLU A 49 40.95 -12.22 -19.04
C GLU A 49 40.40 -13.64 -19.05
N PRO A 50 40.78 -14.49 -18.08
CA PRO A 50 40.10 -15.76 -17.87
C PRO A 50 38.59 -15.53 -17.75
N GLN A 51 37.81 -16.46 -18.28
CA GLN A 51 36.34 -16.41 -18.33
C GLN A 51 35.79 -15.25 -19.17
N HIS A 52 36.56 -14.77 -20.16
CA HIS A 52 36.11 -13.81 -21.16
C HIS A 52 36.42 -14.28 -22.59
N TYR A 53 35.69 -13.77 -23.58
CA TYR A 53 35.82 -14.08 -25.00
C TYR A 53 35.59 -12.85 -25.90
N GLY A 54 35.84 -13.02 -27.20
CA GLY A 54 35.47 -12.02 -28.20
C GLY A 54 36.35 -10.78 -28.14
N PHE A 55 37.68 -10.95 -28.17
CA PHE A 55 38.63 -9.84 -28.20
C PHE A 55 38.35 -8.89 -29.36
N GLY A 56 37.93 -7.66 -29.04
CA GLY A 56 37.53 -6.68 -30.04
C GLY A 56 37.72 -5.24 -29.57
N ILE A 57 37.16 -4.30 -30.34
CA ILE A 57 37.31 -2.87 -30.08
C ILE A 57 36.69 -2.43 -28.74
N ASP A 58 35.69 -3.17 -28.24
CA ASP A 58 35.02 -2.88 -26.98
C ASP A 58 35.65 -3.59 -25.77
N GLY A 59 36.76 -4.32 -25.97
CA GLY A 59 37.39 -5.16 -24.96
C GLY A 59 37.00 -6.63 -25.13
N CYS A 60 36.81 -7.36 -24.04
CA CYS A 60 36.29 -8.72 -24.05
C CYS A 60 35.02 -8.84 -23.22
N GLN A 61 34.14 -9.75 -23.63
CA GLN A 61 32.89 -10.02 -22.93
C GLN A 61 33.04 -11.19 -21.97
N PRO A 62 32.38 -11.17 -20.80
CA PRO A 62 32.39 -12.30 -19.89
C PRO A 62 31.69 -13.51 -20.52
N CYS A 63 32.23 -14.70 -20.25
CA CYS A 63 31.67 -15.96 -20.72
C CYS A 63 30.31 -16.24 -20.07
N ASP A 64 30.19 -15.97 -18.78
CA ASP A 64 28.99 -16.18 -17.96
C ASP A 64 28.39 -17.61 -18.09
N CYS A 65 29.26 -18.62 -18.20
CA CYS A 65 28.85 -20.01 -18.27
C CYS A 65 28.09 -20.41 -17.00
N GLU A 66 26.91 -21.02 -17.16
CA GLU A 66 26.09 -21.47 -16.05
C GLU A 66 26.80 -22.60 -15.31
N ALA A 67 26.96 -22.47 -13.99
CA ALA A 67 27.81 -23.36 -13.21
C ALA A 67 27.25 -24.78 -13.13
N ILE A 68 25.92 -24.90 -13.19
CA ILE A 68 25.21 -26.18 -13.13
C ILE A 68 25.23 -26.86 -14.51
N GLY A 69 25.13 -26.06 -15.57
CA GLY A 69 25.01 -26.57 -16.94
C GLY A 69 26.31 -26.71 -17.71
N SER A 70 27.39 -26.09 -17.25
CA SER A 70 28.69 -26.11 -17.92
C SER A 70 29.69 -27.03 -17.21
N GLU A 71 30.65 -27.55 -17.96
CA GLU A 71 31.81 -28.27 -17.41
C GLU A 71 32.89 -27.34 -16.87
N SER A 72 32.98 -26.13 -17.43
CA SER A 72 33.99 -25.13 -17.10
C SER A 72 33.41 -23.71 -17.18
N PRO A 73 33.89 -22.77 -16.34
CA PRO A 73 33.54 -21.35 -16.45
C PRO A 73 34.22 -20.65 -17.65
N GLN A 74 35.22 -21.28 -18.28
CA GLN A 74 35.86 -20.77 -19.48
C GLN A 74 35.11 -21.24 -20.73
N CYS A 75 34.67 -20.28 -21.54
CA CYS A 75 34.08 -20.49 -22.86
C CYS A 75 35.13 -20.42 -23.98
N ASP A 76 34.74 -20.82 -25.18
CA ASP A 76 35.56 -20.65 -26.39
C ASP A 76 35.89 -19.17 -26.63
N VAL A 77 37.16 -18.87 -26.87
CA VAL A 77 37.68 -17.49 -26.88
C VAL A 77 37.21 -16.66 -28.09
N ILE A 78 36.66 -17.30 -29.12
CA ILE A 78 36.17 -16.64 -30.33
C ILE A 78 34.63 -16.58 -30.32
N THR A 79 33.98 -17.72 -30.15
CA THR A 79 32.51 -17.86 -30.26
C THR A 79 31.78 -17.57 -28.96
N GLY A 80 32.46 -17.67 -27.82
CA GLY A 80 31.86 -17.53 -26.50
C GLY A 80 31.02 -18.71 -26.05
N GLN A 81 31.04 -19.83 -26.79
CA GLN A 81 30.29 -21.02 -26.44
C GLN A 81 30.91 -21.71 -25.22
N CYS A 82 30.11 -21.91 -24.18
CA CYS A 82 30.45 -22.69 -23.01
C CYS A 82 30.39 -24.19 -23.32
N LEU A 83 31.24 -24.98 -22.65
CA LEU A 83 31.21 -26.44 -22.78
C LEU A 83 30.06 -26.98 -21.94
N CYS A 84 28.94 -27.30 -22.59
CA CYS A 84 27.72 -27.76 -21.91
C CYS A 84 27.80 -29.24 -21.55
N ARG A 85 27.22 -29.58 -20.39
CA ARG A 85 27.03 -30.97 -19.96
C ARG A 85 25.92 -31.63 -20.78
N ASP A 86 25.85 -32.95 -20.67
CA ASP A 86 24.83 -33.75 -21.35
C ASP A 86 23.41 -33.19 -21.16
N HIS A 87 22.70 -33.04 -22.27
CA HIS A 87 21.30 -32.58 -22.34
C HIS A 87 21.06 -31.10 -22.01
N ILE A 88 22.10 -30.27 -22.05
CA ILE A 88 22.03 -28.83 -21.80
C ILE A 88 22.56 -28.10 -23.02
N GLU A 89 21.91 -27.01 -23.41
CA GLU A 89 22.27 -26.21 -24.57
C GLU A 89 22.22 -24.70 -24.28
N GLY A 90 22.45 -23.91 -25.33
CA GLY A 90 22.63 -22.47 -25.25
C GLY A 90 24.10 -22.08 -25.12
N ARG A 91 24.40 -20.82 -25.50
CA ARG A 91 25.76 -20.28 -25.43
C ARG A 91 26.35 -20.39 -24.02
N ARG A 92 25.51 -20.20 -23.00
CA ARG A 92 25.86 -20.21 -21.57
C ARG A 92 25.56 -21.54 -20.88
N CYS A 93 25.02 -22.53 -21.60
CA CYS A 93 24.52 -23.78 -21.02
C CYS A 93 23.47 -23.54 -19.93
N ASP A 94 22.57 -22.58 -20.16
CA ASP A 94 21.60 -22.04 -19.21
C ASP A 94 20.20 -22.66 -19.35
N HIS A 95 20.00 -23.56 -20.31
CA HIS A 95 18.74 -24.27 -20.49
C HIS A 95 18.94 -25.69 -21.00
N CYS A 96 17.95 -26.53 -20.74
CA CYS A 96 17.93 -27.90 -21.24
C CYS A 96 17.71 -27.92 -22.76
N ILE A 97 18.23 -28.95 -23.42
CA ILE A 97 17.86 -29.22 -24.81
C ILE A 97 16.34 -29.36 -24.96
N GLU A 98 15.82 -29.10 -26.16
CA GLU A 98 14.42 -29.35 -26.48
C GLU A 98 13.92 -30.70 -25.93
N ASN A 99 12.67 -30.74 -25.42
CA ASN A 99 12.02 -31.91 -24.80
C ASN A 99 12.58 -32.33 -23.43
N ARG A 100 13.34 -31.44 -22.77
CA ARG A 100 13.73 -31.60 -21.37
C ARG A 100 13.50 -30.33 -20.58
N TYR A 101 13.28 -30.47 -19.27
CA TYR A 101 13.00 -29.36 -18.38
C TYR A 101 13.73 -29.52 -17.04
N ASN A 102 13.78 -28.44 -16.27
CA ASN A 102 14.39 -28.37 -14.95
C ASN A 102 15.91 -28.64 -14.96
N LEU A 103 16.68 -27.59 -15.25
CA LEU A 103 18.15 -27.59 -15.25
C LEU A 103 18.74 -28.05 -13.92
N LEU A 104 18.15 -27.63 -12.80
CA LEU A 104 18.60 -27.99 -11.44
C LEU A 104 18.47 -29.49 -11.16
N ALA A 105 17.49 -30.15 -11.77
CA ALA A 105 17.24 -31.59 -11.63
C ALA A 105 17.97 -32.43 -12.69
N GLY A 106 18.86 -31.84 -13.49
CA GLY A 106 19.61 -32.55 -14.52
C GLY A 106 18.85 -32.77 -15.83
N CYS A 107 17.94 -31.85 -16.19
CA CYS A 107 17.20 -31.86 -17.45
C CYS A 107 16.36 -33.14 -17.65
N LEU A 108 15.32 -33.24 -16.83
CA LEU A 108 14.35 -34.33 -16.87
C LEU A 108 13.60 -34.33 -18.21
N PRO A 109 13.34 -35.51 -18.81
CA PRO A 109 12.55 -35.60 -20.02
C PRO A 109 11.12 -35.11 -19.78
N CYS A 110 10.59 -34.31 -20.71
CA CYS A 110 9.18 -33.98 -20.75
C CYS A 110 8.33 -35.24 -20.97
N ASP A 111 7.03 -35.11 -20.78
CA ASP A 111 6.09 -36.24 -20.94
C ASP A 111 6.01 -36.75 -22.39
N ASP A 112 5.41 -37.92 -22.56
CA ASP A 112 5.26 -38.58 -23.87
C ASP A 112 4.49 -37.73 -24.88
N CYS A 113 3.66 -36.79 -24.42
CA CYS A 113 2.89 -35.89 -25.26
C CYS A 113 3.80 -34.89 -25.99
N TYR A 114 4.78 -34.32 -25.28
CA TYR A 114 5.77 -33.45 -25.89
C TYR A 114 6.64 -34.20 -26.91
N ALA A 115 7.04 -35.44 -26.62
CA ALA A 115 7.83 -36.26 -27.53
C ALA A 115 7.09 -36.61 -28.84
N LEU A 116 5.77 -36.75 -28.82
CA LEU A 116 4.94 -36.93 -30.02
C LEU A 116 4.85 -35.65 -30.86
N THR A 117 4.75 -34.51 -30.19
CA THR A 117 4.69 -33.19 -30.84
C THR A 117 6.03 -32.84 -31.49
N GLN A 118 7.14 -33.06 -30.77
CA GLN A 118 8.49 -32.83 -31.29
C GLN A 118 8.78 -33.69 -32.52
N ARG A 119 8.33 -34.95 -32.55
CA ARG A 119 8.46 -35.81 -33.75
C ARG A 119 7.80 -35.19 -34.98
N ARG A 120 6.60 -34.63 -34.83
CA ARG A 120 5.90 -33.97 -35.95
C ARG A 120 6.60 -32.69 -36.39
N VAL A 121 7.08 -31.88 -35.44
CA VAL A 121 7.84 -30.65 -35.74
C VAL A 121 9.14 -30.96 -36.47
N HIS A 122 9.87 -32.02 -36.06
CA HIS A 122 11.10 -32.44 -36.73
C HIS A 122 10.85 -32.94 -38.15
N THR A 123 9.78 -33.71 -38.38
CA THR A 123 9.37 -34.10 -39.75
C THR A 123 9.11 -32.88 -40.60
N PHE A 124 8.39 -31.89 -40.07
CA PHE A 124 8.05 -30.67 -40.81
C PHE A 124 9.29 -29.81 -41.14
N ARG A 125 10.21 -29.63 -40.19
CA ARG A 125 11.49 -28.94 -40.44
C ARG A 125 12.29 -29.63 -41.55
N LYS A 126 12.34 -30.96 -41.54
CA LYS A 126 13.02 -31.74 -42.58
C LYS A 126 12.35 -31.61 -43.97
N GLU A 127 11.02 -31.52 -44.01
CA GLU A 127 10.28 -31.28 -45.25
C GLU A 127 10.54 -29.87 -45.80
N ILE A 128 10.68 -28.86 -44.94
CA ILE A 128 11.06 -27.50 -45.32
C ILE A 128 12.49 -27.46 -45.87
N ASP A 129 13.46 -28.10 -45.20
CA ASP A 129 14.85 -28.15 -45.67
C ASP A 129 14.95 -28.81 -47.05
N MET A 130 14.22 -29.93 -47.27
CA MET A 130 14.15 -30.58 -48.58
C MET A 130 13.54 -29.68 -49.66
N LEU A 131 12.55 -28.86 -49.31
CA LEU A 131 11.96 -27.88 -50.23
C LEU A 131 12.95 -26.76 -50.57
N GLU A 132 13.73 -26.28 -49.59
CA GLU A 132 14.77 -25.26 -49.79
C GLU A 132 15.88 -25.78 -50.72
N ASP A 133 16.31 -27.03 -50.54
CA ASP A 133 17.29 -27.69 -51.41
C ASP A 133 16.75 -27.89 -52.83
N THR A 134 15.48 -28.30 -52.97
CA THR A 134 14.81 -28.44 -54.27
C THR A 134 14.69 -27.09 -54.99
N LEU A 135 14.38 -26.01 -54.27
CA LEU A 135 14.32 -24.66 -54.80
C LEU A 135 15.71 -24.18 -55.29
N LYS A 136 16.78 -24.51 -54.57
CA LYS A 136 18.15 -24.23 -55.02
C LYS A 136 18.50 -25.01 -56.30
N GLU A 137 18.12 -26.28 -56.38
CA GLU A 137 18.36 -27.12 -57.57
C GLU A 137 17.63 -26.61 -58.82
N ILE A 138 16.39 -26.10 -58.65
CA ILE A 138 15.60 -25.48 -59.72
C ILE A 138 16.22 -24.16 -60.22
N VAL A 139 16.77 -23.35 -59.31
CA VAL A 139 17.45 -22.09 -59.66
C VAL A 139 18.76 -22.34 -60.41
N GLU A 140 19.45 -23.45 -60.14
CA GLU A 140 20.75 -23.77 -60.73
C GLU A 140 20.68 -24.46 -62.10
N ASN A 141 19.55 -25.08 -62.48
CA ASN A 141 19.35 -25.72 -63.80
C ASN A 141 18.01 -25.36 -64.47
N PRO A 142 17.90 -24.19 -65.14
CA PRO A 142 16.72 -23.85 -65.92
C PRO A 142 16.77 -24.59 -67.28
N ALA A 143 16.04 -25.70 -67.39
CA ALA A 143 15.85 -26.41 -68.67
C ALA A 143 14.71 -25.78 -69.48
N PRO A 144 14.90 -25.46 -70.78
CA PRO A 144 13.81 -25.02 -71.64
C PRO A 144 13.05 -26.25 -72.15
N VAL A 145 11.75 -26.33 -71.84
CA VAL A 145 10.88 -27.43 -72.29
C VAL A 145 9.75 -26.85 -73.12
N ASP A 146 9.80 -27.14 -74.42
CA ASP A 146 8.69 -27.05 -75.37
C ASP A 146 7.98 -28.40 -75.31
N ASP A 147 6.75 -28.47 -74.77
CA ASP A 147 5.99 -29.72 -74.82
C ASP A 147 4.47 -29.52 -74.74
N VAL A 148 3.78 -30.22 -75.66
CA VAL A 148 2.32 -30.23 -75.86
C VAL A 148 1.57 -30.84 -74.66
N GLU A 149 2.29 -31.48 -73.73
CA GLU A 149 1.77 -31.93 -72.44
C GLU A 149 1.40 -30.78 -71.49
N PHE A 150 2.11 -29.65 -71.57
CA PHE A 150 1.83 -28.47 -70.75
C PHE A 150 0.43 -27.91 -71.01
N ASP A 151 -0.03 -27.94 -72.26
CA ASP A 151 -1.32 -27.40 -72.67
C ASP A 151 -2.51 -28.17 -72.08
N ASN A 152 -2.34 -29.48 -71.85
CA ASN A 152 -3.31 -30.32 -71.17
C ASN A 152 -3.22 -30.18 -69.64
N TYR A 153 -2.01 -29.99 -69.12
CA TYR A 153 -1.77 -29.76 -67.69
C TYR A 153 -2.33 -28.39 -67.25
N VAL A 154 -2.18 -27.35 -68.07
CA VAL A 154 -2.72 -26.00 -67.84
C VAL A 154 -4.25 -26.02 -67.80
N LYS A 155 -4.91 -26.79 -68.68
CA LYS A 155 -6.38 -26.95 -68.62
C LYS A 155 -6.86 -27.67 -67.36
N ALA A 156 -6.13 -28.70 -66.93
CA ALA A 156 -6.44 -29.42 -65.69
C ALA A 156 -6.21 -28.53 -64.45
N VAL A 157 -5.08 -27.82 -64.41
CA VAL A 157 -4.72 -26.89 -63.34
C VAL A 157 -5.68 -25.69 -63.29
N SER A 158 -6.12 -25.16 -64.44
CA SER A 158 -7.10 -24.07 -64.48
C SER A 158 -8.45 -24.49 -63.89
N THR A 159 -8.84 -25.76 -64.08
CA THR A 159 -10.07 -26.32 -63.50
C THR A 159 -9.91 -26.55 -61.99
N GLU A 160 -8.75 -27.04 -61.54
CA GLU A 160 -8.44 -27.16 -60.10
C GLU A 160 -8.30 -25.79 -59.41
N ILE A 161 -7.79 -24.76 -60.09
CA ILE A 161 -7.71 -23.39 -59.58
C ILE A 161 -9.11 -22.78 -59.44
N GLU A 162 -10.03 -23.01 -60.37
CA GLU A 162 -11.42 -22.54 -60.24
C GLU A 162 -12.16 -23.24 -59.09
N ASP A 163 -11.99 -24.56 -58.93
CA ASP A 163 -12.53 -25.31 -57.79
C ASP A 163 -11.91 -24.86 -56.46
N LEU A 164 -10.59 -24.65 -56.43
CA LEU A 164 -9.87 -24.15 -55.26
C LEU A 164 -10.28 -22.71 -54.92
N ALA A 165 -10.43 -21.83 -55.91
CA ALA A 165 -10.94 -20.48 -55.74
C ALA A 165 -12.38 -20.49 -55.18
N GLY A 166 -13.22 -21.42 -55.65
CA GLY A 166 -14.55 -21.67 -55.11
C GLY A 166 -14.53 -22.13 -53.65
N VAL A 167 -13.65 -23.07 -53.30
CA VAL A 167 -13.47 -23.56 -51.92
C VAL A 167 -12.89 -22.48 -50.99
N VAL A 168 -11.94 -21.70 -51.49
CA VAL A 168 -11.31 -20.58 -50.77
C VAL A 168 -12.32 -19.45 -50.54
N ASN A 169 -13.11 -19.04 -51.54
CA ASN A 169 -14.16 -18.03 -51.34
C ASN A 169 -15.25 -18.50 -50.35
N LYS A 170 -15.60 -19.79 -50.37
CA LYS A 170 -16.58 -20.36 -49.43
C LYS A 170 -16.05 -20.46 -48.00
N LYS A 171 -14.74 -20.67 -47.82
CA LYS A 171 -14.08 -20.67 -46.50
C LYS A 171 -13.82 -19.24 -45.97
N LEU A 172 -13.47 -18.30 -46.84
CA LEU A 172 -13.21 -16.90 -46.49
C LEU A 172 -14.49 -16.10 -46.18
N ALA A 173 -15.64 -16.44 -46.76
CA ALA A 173 -16.89 -15.71 -46.56
C ALA A 173 -17.55 -15.91 -45.18
N GLY A 174 -17.07 -16.84 -44.34
CA GLY A 174 -17.69 -17.15 -43.04
C GLY A 174 -16.76 -17.31 -41.83
N GLY A 175 -15.45 -17.52 -42.03
CA GLY A 175 -14.52 -17.85 -40.94
C GLY A 175 -13.90 -16.64 -40.22
N ASP A 176 -13.51 -15.61 -40.96
CA ASP A 176 -12.69 -14.50 -40.42
C ASP A 176 -13.47 -13.62 -39.41
N SER A 177 -14.74 -13.33 -39.66
CA SER A 177 -15.52 -12.40 -38.81
C SER A 177 -15.85 -12.97 -37.43
N GLN A 178 -15.99 -14.29 -37.31
CA GLN A 178 -16.32 -14.95 -36.05
C GLN A 178 -15.09 -15.05 -35.13
N ILE A 179 -13.92 -15.38 -35.67
CA ILE A 179 -12.67 -15.44 -34.91
C ILE A 179 -12.24 -14.03 -34.49
N VAL A 180 -12.27 -13.06 -35.41
CA VAL A 180 -11.96 -11.65 -35.09
C VAL A 180 -12.95 -11.09 -34.05
N GLY A 181 -14.22 -11.51 -34.10
CA GLY A 181 -15.21 -11.17 -33.09
C GLY A 181 -14.90 -11.77 -31.70
N GLN A 182 -14.48 -13.03 -31.65
CA GLN A 182 -14.09 -13.72 -30.41
C GLN A 182 -12.83 -13.12 -29.78
N VAL A 183 -11.82 -12.81 -30.60
CA VAL A 183 -10.57 -12.14 -30.18
C VAL A 183 -10.86 -10.77 -29.57
N ASN A 184 -11.74 -9.98 -30.19
CA ASN A 184 -12.14 -8.68 -29.64
C ASN A 184 -12.94 -8.78 -28.33
N LEU A 185 -13.79 -9.81 -28.19
CA LEU A 185 -14.51 -10.07 -26.94
C LEU A 185 -13.53 -10.43 -25.80
N VAL A 186 -12.59 -11.33 -26.06
CA VAL A 186 -11.55 -11.71 -25.08
C VAL A 186 -10.72 -10.50 -24.65
N ARG A 187 -10.34 -9.62 -25.60
CA ARG A 187 -9.64 -8.36 -25.29
C ARG A 187 -10.45 -7.45 -24.36
N SER A 188 -11.75 -7.30 -24.62
CA SER A 188 -12.65 -6.51 -23.77
C SER A 188 -12.79 -7.11 -22.37
N ASP A 189 -12.93 -8.44 -22.26
CA ASP A 189 -13.04 -9.14 -20.98
C ASP A 189 -11.74 -8.99 -20.15
N LEU A 190 -10.59 -9.01 -20.81
CA LEU A 190 -9.28 -8.78 -20.21
C LEU A 190 -9.13 -7.38 -19.62
N GLU A 191 -9.57 -6.35 -20.35
CA GLU A 191 -9.58 -4.97 -19.87
C GLU A 191 -10.49 -4.79 -18.65
N ASN A 192 -11.64 -5.48 -18.62
CA ASN A 192 -12.56 -5.45 -17.49
C ASN A 192 -11.99 -6.19 -16.27
N ALA A 193 -11.33 -7.34 -16.47
CA ALA A 193 -10.65 -8.08 -15.42
C ALA A 193 -9.52 -7.26 -14.76
N LEU A 194 -8.72 -6.54 -15.56
CA LEU A 194 -7.70 -5.60 -15.06
C LEU A 194 -8.29 -4.51 -14.16
N LYS A 195 -9.39 -3.90 -14.57
CA LYS A 195 -10.08 -2.87 -13.78
C LYS A 195 -10.58 -3.44 -12.45
N LEU A 196 -11.14 -4.64 -12.48
CA LEU A 196 -11.62 -5.31 -11.27
C LEU A 196 -10.48 -5.61 -10.31
N LEU A 197 -9.36 -6.15 -10.79
CA LEU A 197 -8.17 -6.42 -9.97
C LEU A 197 -7.65 -5.16 -9.28
N ASN A 198 -7.55 -4.05 -10.00
CA ASN A 198 -7.14 -2.76 -9.42
C ASN A 198 -8.11 -2.27 -8.33
N SER A 199 -9.42 -2.50 -8.51
CA SER A 199 -10.41 -2.17 -7.49
C SER A 199 -10.28 -3.03 -6.24
N VAL A 200 -9.95 -4.32 -6.37
CA VAL A 200 -9.75 -5.20 -5.20
C VAL A 200 -8.45 -4.84 -4.46
N ASP A 201 -7.38 -4.51 -5.18
CA ASP A 201 -6.10 -4.04 -4.63
C ASP A 201 -6.27 -2.77 -3.76
N ASP A 202 -7.10 -1.82 -4.20
CA ASP A 202 -7.48 -0.62 -3.44
C ASP A 202 -8.26 -0.96 -2.16
N VAL A 203 -9.21 -1.90 -2.23
CA VAL A 203 -9.98 -2.35 -1.06
C VAL A 203 -9.08 -3.02 -0.03
N ILE A 204 -8.15 -3.88 -0.47
CA ILE A 204 -7.18 -4.53 0.42
C ILE A 204 -6.27 -3.50 1.08
N SER A 205 -5.73 -2.55 0.30
CA SER A 205 -4.88 -1.48 0.83
C SER A 205 -5.60 -0.64 1.89
N LYS A 206 -6.89 -0.34 1.69
CA LYS A 206 -7.71 0.35 2.69
C LYS A 206 -7.95 -0.50 3.93
N ALA A 207 -8.17 -1.81 3.76
CA ALA A 207 -8.38 -2.73 4.87
C ALA A 207 -7.12 -2.89 5.74
N ASP A 208 -5.95 -2.99 5.11
CA ASP A 208 -4.66 -3.11 5.81
C ASP A 208 -4.31 -1.84 6.61
N ASN A 209 -4.55 -0.67 6.03
CA ASN A 209 -4.42 0.61 6.74
C ASN A 209 -5.33 0.66 7.99
N LYS A 210 -6.59 0.22 7.86
CA LYS A 210 -7.51 0.15 9.02
C LYS A 210 -7.04 -0.86 10.07
N ALA A 211 -6.54 -2.02 9.66
CA ALA A 211 -6.00 -3.01 10.58
C ALA A 211 -4.80 -2.48 11.37
N THR A 212 -3.93 -1.70 10.71
CA THR A 212 -2.79 -1.03 11.37
C THR A 212 -3.26 -0.03 12.42
N ILE A 213 -4.22 0.84 12.09
CA ILE A 213 -4.80 1.82 13.03
C ILE A 213 -5.45 1.12 14.24
N ILE A 214 -6.18 0.02 14.02
CA ILE A 214 -6.80 -0.77 15.10
C ILE A 214 -5.71 -1.33 16.03
N ASN A 215 -4.63 -1.87 15.49
CA ASN A 215 -3.52 -2.39 16.29
C ASN A 215 -2.82 -1.32 17.12
N GLU A 216 -2.60 -0.13 16.56
CA GLU A 216 -2.05 1.00 17.32
C GLU A 216 -3.00 1.45 18.44
N THR A 217 -4.29 1.53 18.14
CA THR A 217 -5.32 1.90 19.11
C THR A 217 -5.38 0.88 20.25
N LEU A 218 -5.32 -0.42 19.95
CA LEU A 218 -5.30 -1.48 20.97
C LEU A 218 -4.06 -1.38 21.87
N LYS A 219 -2.90 -1.03 21.33
CA LYS A 219 -1.69 -0.78 22.13
C LYS A 219 -1.88 0.40 23.08
N GLN A 220 -2.42 1.52 22.59
CA GLN A 220 -2.72 2.69 23.44
C GLN A 220 -3.73 2.34 24.53
N TRP A 221 -4.77 1.58 24.18
CA TRP A 221 -5.80 1.14 25.12
C TRP A 221 -5.22 0.28 26.24
N SER A 222 -4.30 -0.63 25.91
CA SER A 222 -3.60 -1.43 26.92
C SER A 222 -2.79 -0.58 27.91
N LEU A 223 -2.15 0.50 27.44
CA LEU A 223 -1.40 1.41 28.30
C LEU A 223 -2.31 2.19 29.25
N ILE A 224 -3.45 2.67 28.73
CA ILE A 224 -4.46 3.38 29.53
C ILE A 224 -5.05 2.45 30.59
N LYS A 225 -5.34 1.19 30.23
CA LYS A 225 -5.83 0.18 31.18
C LYS A 225 -4.87 -0.01 32.35
N GLU A 226 -3.58 -0.22 32.08
CA GLU A 226 -2.58 -0.42 33.14
C GLU A 226 -2.41 0.82 34.01
N ARG A 227 -2.46 2.02 33.41
CA ARG A 227 -2.41 3.27 34.18
C ARG A 227 -3.63 3.43 35.08
N ALA A 228 -4.84 3.24 34.54
CA ALA A 228 -6.07 3.34 35.31
C ALA A 228 -6.12 2.34 36.47
N ARG A 229 -5.62 1.11 36.25
CA ARG A 229 -5.47 0.11 37.30
C ARG A 229 -4.51 0.59 38.41
N SER A 230 -3.34 1.09 38.04
CA SER A 230 -2.38 1.63 39.01
C SER A 230 -2.93 2.83 39.79
N ASP A 231 -3.64 3.73 39.13
CA ASP A 231 -4.27 4.89 39.77
C ASP A 231 -5.35 4.45 40.76
N LEU A 232 -6.15 3.43 40.42
CA LEU A 232 -7.18 2.87 41.29
C LEU A 232 -6.55 2.18 42.52
N GLU A 233 -5.50 1.38 42.33
CA GLU A 233 -4.75 0.73 43.42
C GLU A 233 -4.13 1.78 44.37
N ASN A 234 -3.56 2.87 43.82
CA ASN A 234 -3.03 3.97 44.61
C ASN A 234 -4.13 4.71 45.39
N ALA A 235 -5.29 4.96 44.76
CA ALA A 235 -6.41 5.64 45.40
C ALA A 235 -7.02 4.81 46.53
N LEU A 236 -7.16 3.49 46.33
CA LEU A 236 -7.61 2.55 47.37
C LEU A 236 -6.63 2.52 48.54
N TYR A 237 -5.33 2.39 48.27
CA TYR A 237 -4.30 2.46 49.31
C TYR A 237 -4.37 3.76 50.11
N TYR A 238 -4.53 4.90 49.43
CA TYR A 238 -4.68 6.21 50.08
C TYR A 238 -5.94 6.30 50.95
N LEU A 239 -7.07 5.73 50.49
CA LEU A 239 -8.32 5.72 51.24
C LEU A 239 -8.25 4.81 52.47
N GLU A 240 -7.69 3.61 52.34
CA GLU A 240 -7.58 2.64 53.43
C GLU A 240 -6.56 3.08 54.50
N THR A 241 -5.49 3.75 54.12
CA THR A 241 -4.45 4.18 55.06
C THR A 241 -4.69 5.59 55.58
N GLU A 242 -4.50 6.59 54.73
CA GLU A 242 -4.60 8.00 55.10
C GLU A 242 -6.04 8.46 55.23
N GLY A 243 -6.95 8.04 54.34
CA GLY A 243 -8.37 8.40 54.41
C GLY A 243 -9.01 7.92 55.71
N GLN A 244 -8.79 6.65 56.08
CA GLN A 244 -9.32 6.09 57.32
C GLN A 244 -8.69 6.73 58.56
N THR A 245 -7.36 6.92 58.57
CA THR A 245 -6.68 7.58 59.71
C THR A 245 -7.15 9.02 59.89
N GLN A 246 -7.27 9.79 58.80
CA GLN A 246 -7.78 11.17 58.85
C GLN A 246 -9.25 11.22 59.23
N TRP A 247 -10.06 10.24 58.79
CA TRP A 247 -11.47 10.14 59.19
C TRP A 247 -11.62 9.83 60.69
N GLU A 248 -10.82 8.92 61.23
CA GLU A 248 -10.80 8.61 62.68
C GLU A 248 -10.36 9.84 63.49
N LEU A 249 -9.29 10.52 63.09
CA LEU A 249 -8.83 11.76 63.71
C LEU A 249 -9.88 12.88 63.64
N ALA A 250 -10.55 13.03 62.49
CA ALA A 250 -11.62 14.01 62.30
C ALA A 250 -12.85 13.67 63.14
N GLN A 251 -13.21 12.39 63.27
CA GLN A 251 -14.32 11.95 64.12
C GLN A 251 -14.00 12.16 65.61
N GLU A 252 -12.78 11.83 66.04
CA GLU A 252 -12.34 12.04 67.42
C GLU A 252 -12.25 13.53 67.76
N ALA A 253 -11.72 14.35 66.84
CA ALA A 253 -11.75 15.81 66.96
C ALA A 253 -13.19 16.35 67.00
N SER A 254 -14.06 15.91 66.10
CA SER A 254 -15.48 16.32 66.07
C SER A 254 -16.19 15.95 67.38
N LYS A 255 -15.94 14.75 67.94
CA LYS A 255 -16.50 14.34 69.23
C LYS A 255 -15.97 15.19 70.37
N LYS A 256 -14.65 15.37 70.44
CA LYS A 256 -13.98 16.15 71.50
C LYS A 256 -14.40 17.61 71.49
N TYR A 257 -14.39 18.25 70.33
CA TYR A 257 -14.77 19.66 70.17
C TYR A 257 -16.29 19.84 70.19
N GLY A 258 -17.07 18.84 69.78
CA GLY A 258 -18.53 18.82 69.90
C GLY A 258 -18.99 18.78 71.36
N GLU A 259 -18.43 17.89 72.18
CA GLU A 259 -18.70 17.83 73.63
C GLU A 259 -18.29 19.14 74.32
N GLN A 260 -17.11 19.68 73.99
CA GLN A 260 -16.65 20.96 74.53
C GLN A 260 -17.50 22.15 74.07
N SER A 261 -17.94 22.18 72.80
CA SER A 261 -18.82 23.24 72.27
C SER A 261 -20.21 23.17 72.90
N GLN A 262 -20.73 21.98 73.18
CA GLN A 262 -21.99 21.80 73.89
C GLN A 262 -21.87 22.27 75.34
N GLN A 263 -20.82 21.88 76.05
CA GLN A 263 -20.52 22.38 77.39
C GLN A 263 -20.34 23.90 77.43
N LEU A 264 -19.64 24.48 76.44
CA LEU A 264 -19.45 25.92 76.35
C LEU A 264 -20.78 26.65 76.09
N SER A 265 -21.66 26.05 75.29
CA SER A 265 -23.01 26.57 75.02
C SER A 265 -23.89 26.52 76.27
N GLU A 266 -23.82 25.44 77.05
CA GLU A 266 -24.51 25.29 78.33
C GLU A 266 -24.01 26.32 79.36
N ILE A 267 -22.68 26.48 79.50
CA ILE A 267 -22.07 27.48 80.37
C ILE A 267 -22.48 28.91 79.95
N ALA A 268 -22.49 29.20 78.65
CA ALA A 268 -22.90 30.52 78.14
C ALA A 268 -24.39 30.79 78.38
N GLN A 269 -25.26 29.79 78.23
CA GLN A 269 -26.68 29.89 78.57
C GLN A 269 -26.90 30.12 80.06
N GLU A 270 -26.17 29.40 80.92
CA GLU A 270 -26.24 29.57 82.37
C GLU A 270 -25.73 30.95 82.81
N ALA A 271 -24.60 31.42 82.24
CA ALA A 271 -24.05 32.74 82.48
C ALA A 271 -25.02 33.85 82.06
N ARG A 272 -25.69 33.71 80.91
CA ARG A 272 -26.73 34.65 80.45
C ARG A 272 -27.91 34.69 81.42
N LYS A 273 -28.41 33.54 81.86
CA LYS A 273 -29.52 33.46 82.82
C LYS A 273 -29.17 34.09 84.17
N LEU A 274 -27.94 33.88 84.65
CA LEU A 274 -27.43 34.52 85.87
C LEU A 274 -27.30 36.04 85.71
N ALA A 275 -26.83 36.52 84.56
CA ALA A 275 -26.73 37.94 84.25
C ALA A 275 -28.11 38.61 84.19
N GLU A 276 -29.09 38.00 83.51
CA GLU A 276 -30.49 38.48 83.48
C GLU A 276 -31.12 38.52 84.88
N GLN A 277 -30.83 37.53 85.73
CA GLN A 277 -31.26 37.55 87.13
C GLN A 277 -30.61 38.67 87.93
N GLN A 278 -29.33 38.95 87.69
CA GLN A 278 -28.60 40.03 88.36
C GLN A 278 -29.08 41.41 87.91
N GLU A 279 -29.40 41.58 86.62
CA GLU A 279 -30.03 42.80 86.09
C GLU A 279 -31.39 43.04 86.73
N ASN A 280 -32.27 42.03 86.77
CA ASN A 280 -33.57 42.14 87.42
C ASN A 280 -33.45 42.49 88.92
N ARG A 281 -32.51 41.87 89.64
CA ARG A 281 -32.21 42.24 91.04
C ARG A 281 -31.68 43.67 91.15
N SER A 282 -30.87 44.14 90.21
CA SER A 282 -30.40 45.52 90.16
C SER A 282 -31.58 46.49 90.03
N ILE A 283 -32.55 46.19 89.16
CA ILE A 283 -33.78 46.99 88.98
C ILE A 283 -34.62 47.00 90.27
N GLU A 284 -34.76 45.85 90.94
CA GLU A 284 -35.47 45.77 92.23
C GLU A 284 -34.79 46.61 93.32
N ILE A 285 -33.45 46.57 93.37
CA ILE A 285 -32.66 47.39 94.31
C ILE A 285 -32.80 48.88 93.97
N GLU A 286 -32.85 49.25 92.70
CA GLU A 286 -33.07 50.63 92.24
C GLU A 286 -34.45 51.14 92.69
N ALA A 287 -35.50 50.36 92.47
CA ALA A 287 -36.85 50.68 92.93
C ALA A 287 -36.94 50.80 94.47
N LEU A 288 -36.23 49.93 95.19
CA LEU A 288 -36.15 50.00 96.66
C LEU A 288 -35.38 51.25 97.12
N ALA A 289 -34.26 51.57 96.47
CA ALA A 289 -33.45 52.74 96.77
C ALA A 289 -34.23 54.04 96.50
N GLU A 290 -34.97 54.11 95.39
CA GLU A 290 -35.85 55.24 95.06
C GLU A 290 -36.97 55.39 96.09
N LYS A 291 -37.58 54.28 96.52
CA LYS A 291 -38.56 54.28 97.60
C LYS A 291 -37.96 54.78 98.91
N ILE A 292 -36.76 54.32 99.29
CA ILE A 292 -36.04 54.77 100.50
C ILE A 292 -35.71 56.26 100.39
N ALA A 293 -35.25 56.73 99.23
CA ALA A 293 -34.93 58.13 99.00
C ALA A 293 -36.18 59.01 99.13
N ASN A 294 -37.31 58.59 98.56
CA ASN A 294 -38.59 59.29 98.67
C ASN A 294 -39.12 59.30 100.11
N SER A 295 -39.08 58.16 100.81
CA SER A 295 -39.45 58.09 102.23
C SER A 295 -38.51 58.93 103.11
N SER A 296 -37.22 58.96 102.82
CA SER A 296 -36.24 59.80 103.53
C SER A 296 -36.48 61.28 103.26
N LYS A 297 -36.83 61.65 102.03
CA LYS A 297 -37.19 63.02 101.64
C LYS A 297 -38.48 63.46 102.33
N GLN A 298 -39.46 62.57 102.44
CA GLN A 298 -40.70 62.82 103.19
C GLN A 298 -40.43 62.97 104.68
N ALA A 299 -39.65 62.06 105.28
CA ALA A 299 -39.20 62.16 106.66
C ALA A 299 -38.38 63.43 106.91
N LEU A 300 -37.66 63.95 105.90
CA LEU A 300 -36.92 65.21 105.98
C LEU A 300 -37.84 66.44 105.95
N VAL A 301 -38.97 66.37 105.24
CA VAL A 301 -40.02 67.39 105.29
C VAL A 301 -40.70 67.39 106.66
N GLU A 302 -41.11 66.21 107.15
CA GLU A 302 -41.71 66.03 108.47
C GLU A 302 -40.74 66.43 109.60
N ALA A 303 -39.46 66.06 109.49
CA ALA A 303 -38.44 66.45 110.45
C ALA A 303 -38.21 67.96 110.44
N LYS A 304 -38.18 68.63 109.26
CA LYS A 304 -38.09 70.10 109.15
C LYS A 304 -39.23 70.82 109.86
N GLU A 305 -40.44 70.26 109.85
CA GLU A 305 -41.57 70.78 110.61
C GLU A 305 -41.39 70.63 112.14
N VAL A 306 -40.57 69.67 112.57
CA VAL A 306 -40.21 69.42 113.97
C VAL A 306 -38.95 70.22 114.42
N ILE A 307 -38.22 70.89 113.52
CA ILE A 307 -37.01 71.70 113.84
C ILE A 307 -37.40 73.04 114.53
N PHE A 308 -37.85 72.93 115.78
CA PHE A 308 -37.39 73.77 116.87
C PHE A 308 -36.71 72.87 117.92
N GLY A 309 -35.55 72.29 117.56
CA GLY A 309 -34.58 71.72 118.51
C GLY A 309 -33.86 70.42 118.11
N GLY A 310 -32.53 70.46 117.94
CA GLY A 310 -31.62 69.30 118.09
C GLY A 310 -30.53 69.12 117.02
N ASP A 311 -29.26 69.36 117.37
CA ASP A 311 -28.06 69.28 116.50
C ASP A 311 -27.59 67.83 116.18
N ALA A 312 -28.05 66.83 116.94
CA ALA A 312 -27.64 65.43 116.77
C ALA A 312 -28.26 64.76 115.51
N THR A 313 -29.50 65.10 115.18
CA THR A 313 -30.27 64.51 114.08
C THR A 313 -29.69 64.91 112.71
N SER A 314 -29.13 66.10 112.58
CA SER A 314 -28.48 66.58 111.34
C SER A 314 -27.23 65.78 110.95
N LYS A 315 -26.47 65.27 111.94
CA LYS A 315 -25.26 64.46 111.67
C LYS A 315 -25.61 63.06 111.17
N GLU A 316 -26.63 62.43 111.74
CA GLU A 316 -27.11 61.12 111.25
C GLU A 316 -27.67 61.23 109.83
N ILE A 317 -28.34 62.33 109.49
CA ILE A 317 -28.82 62.62 108.13
C ILE A 317 -27.67 62.74 107.14
N ALA A 318 -26.58 63.45 107.49
CA ALA A 318 -25.43 63.58 106.61
C ALA A 318 -24.76 62.22 106.31
N ILE A 319 -24.66 61.35 107.33
CA ILE A 319 -24.12 59.99 107.19
C ILE A 319 -25.04 59.12 106.31
N MET A 320 -26.36 59.24 106.43
CA MET A 320 -27.29 58.51 105.57
C MET A 320 -27.19 58.95 104.10
N LEU A 321 -27.07 60.25 103.83
CA LEU A 321 -26.91 60.77 102.47
C LEU A 321 -25.60 60.30 101.82
N GLU A 322 -24.50 60.26 102.59
CA GLU A 322 -23.22 59.73 102.12
C GLU A 322 -23.33 58.23 101.78
N ARG A 323 -23.99 57.44 102.63
CA ARG A 323 -24.25 56.00 102.38
C ARG A 323 -25.16 55.79 101.17
N LEU A 324 -26.18 56.62 100.98
CA LEU A 324 -27.08 56.55 99.84
C LEU A 324 -26.30 56.76 98.53
N ASN A 325 -25.48 57.80 98.46
CA ASN A 325 -24.65 58.12 97.29
C ASN A 325 -23.59 57.02 97.02
N ALA A 326 -22.98 56.46 98.08
CA ALA A 326 -22.08 55.32 97.94
C ALA A 326 -22.80 54.07 97.38
N THR A 327 -24.04 53.84 97.80
CA THR A 327 -24.87 52.72 97.33
C THR A 327 -25.29 52.91 95.87
N GLU A 328 -25.68 54.13 95.47
CA GLU A 328 -26.02 54.49 94.09
C GLU A 328 -24.80 54.31 93.15
N LYS A 329 -23.61 54.71 93.60
CA LYS A 329 -22.37 54.50 92.85
C LYS A 329 -22.05 53.02 92.68
N LEU A 330 -22.18 52.22 93.74
CA LEU A 330 -21.95 50.77 93.70
C LEU A 330 -22.98 50.06 92.79
N LEU A 331 -24.25 50.50 92.81
CA LEU A 331 -25.30 49.98 91.96
C LEU A 331 -25.01 50.25 90.48
N ASN A 332 -24.66 51.49 90.12
CA ASN A 332 -24.27 51.84 88.76
C ASN A 332 -23.05 51.05 88.26
N GLN A 333 -22.06 50.82 89.12
CA GLN A 333 -20.92 49.95 88.80
C GLN A 333 -21.34 48.49 88.61
N THR A 334 -22.23 47.98 89.45
CA THR A 334 -22.75 46.61 89.38
C THR A 334 -23.58 46.40 88.12
N ARG A 335 -24.44 47.36 87.74
CA ARG A 335 -25.21 47.33 86.49
C ARG A 335 -24.29 47.30 85.28
N LYS A 336 -23.29 48.18 85.23
CA LYS A 336 -22.32 48.22 84.14
C LYS A 336 -21.56 46.89 83.99
N LEU A 337 -21.11 46.30 85.11
CA LEU A 337 -20.47 44.98 85.08
C LEU A 337 -21.43 43.88 84.62
N ALA A 338 -22.70 43.92 85.00
CA ALA A 338 -23.70 42.95 84.55
C ALA A 338 -23.96 43.06 83.04
N GLU A 339 -24.08 44.28 82.50
CA GLU A 339 -24.22 44.53 81.05
C GLU A 339 -22.99 44.03 80.27
N GLU A 340 -21.78 44.31 80.77
CA GLU A 340 -20.52 43.82 80.15
C GLU A 340 -20.44 42.28 80.15
N GLN A 341 -20.85 41.62 81.24
CA GLN A 341 -20.89 40.16 81.33
C GLN A 341 -21.94 39.53 80.40
N LEU A 342 -23.12 40.15 80.28
CA LEU A 342 -24.18 39.69 79.37
C LEU A 342 -23.72 39.75 77.91
N MET A 343 -23.06 40.85 77.51
CA MET A 343 -22.53 41.01 76.15
C MET A 343 -21.47 39.96 75.81
N GLU A 344 -20.55 39.68 76.73
CA GLU A 344 -19.49 38.69 76.49
C GLU A 344 -20.05 37.25 76.46
N ALA A 345 -21.05 36.95 77.30
CA ALA A 345 -21.75 35.66 77.26
C ALA A 345 -22.51 35.44 75.93
N ASP A 346 -23.18 36.47 75.40
CA ASP A 346 -23.89 36.39 74.12
C ASP A 346 -22.91 36.21 72.94
N ARG A 347 -21.77 36.92 72.96
CA ARG A 347 -20.70 36.74 71.97
C ARG A 347 -20.12 35.33 72.01
N ALA A 348 -19.84 34.79 73.19
CA ALA A 348 -19.33 33.43 73.35
C ALA A 348 -20.33 32.39 72.82
N TYR A 349 -21.61 32.54 73.16
CA TYR A 349 -22.69 31.68 72.67
C TYR A 349 -22.80 31.69 71.14
N LYS A 350 -22.81 32.88 70.53
CA LYS A 350 -22.91 33.03 69.08
C LYS A 350 -21.72 32.38 68.35
N THR A 351 -20.51 32.58 68.88
CA THR A 351 -19.29 31.99 68.32
C THR A 351 -19.30 30.46 68.42
N ALA A 352 -19.80 29.91 69.52
CA ALA A 352 -19.97 28.46 69.70
C ALA A 352 -21.00 27.88 68.71
N ALA A 353 -22.15 28.55 68.52
CA ALA A 353 -23.18 28.12 67.58
C ALA A 353 -22.71 28.15 66.12
N GLU A 354 -21.98 29.20 65.72
CA GLU A 354 -21.37 29.30 64.38
C GLU A 354 -20.33 28.19 64.15
N SER A 355 -19.51 27.89 65.16
CA SER A 355 -18.52 26.81 65.10
C SER A 355 -19.17 25.43 64.98
N LEU A 356 -20.24 25.17 65.74
CA LEU A 356 -20.99 23.91 65.67
C LEU A 356 -21.62 23.70 64.28
N THR A 357 -22.23 24.75 63.72
CA THR A 357 -22.83 24.70 62.37
C THR A 357 -21.77 24.43 61.29
N ALA A 358 -20.58 25.02 61.42
CA ALA A 358 -19.47 24.78 60.49
C ALA A 358 -18.96 23.33 60.57
N VAL A 359 -18.94 22.72 61.76
CA VAL A 359 -18.56 21.31 61.96
C VAL A 359 -19.61 20.35 61.39
N GLU A 360 -20.91 20.64 61.57
CA GLU A 360 -21.99 19.82 61.00
C GLU A 360 -22.00 19.86 59.46
N GLY A 361 -21.62 20.99 58.86
CA GLY A 361 -21.49 21.16 57.41
C GLY A 361 -20.33 20.40 56.75
N LEU A 362 -19.37 19.87 57.53
CA LEU A 362 -18.22 19.10 57.03
C LEU A 362 -18.49 17.59 56.88
N ARG A 363 -19.74 17.13 57.08
CA ARG A 363 -20.10 15.73 56.82
C ARG A 363 -19.92 15.39 55.34
N LEU A 364 -18.84 14.66 55.05
CA LEU A 364 -18.58 14.11 53.72
C LEU A 364 -19.70 13.14 53.30
N PRO A 365 -20.08 13.11 52.02
CA PRO A 365 -21.03 12.13 51.50
C PRO A 365 -20.52 10.71 51.76
N ASN A 366 -21.44 9.80 52.04
CA ASN A 366 -21.13 8.39 52.29
C ASN A 366 -20.70 7.73 50.97
N ILE A 367 -19.39 7.69 50.70
CA ILE A 367 -18.80 7.01 49.55
C ILE A 367 -18.50 5.58 50.00
N ASP A 368 -19.17 4.59 49.39
CA ASP A 368 -18.91 3.16 49.62
C ASP A 368 -17.74 2.69 48.73
N PRO A 369 -16.56 2.38 49.31
CA PRO A 369 -15.39 1.96 48.54
C PRO A 369 -15.62 0.64 47.79
N GLN A 370 -16.44 -0.26 48.33
CA GLN A 370 -16.71 -1.57 47.71
C GLN A 370 -17.50 -1.41 46.42
N GLN A 371 -18.44 -0.47 46.39
CA GLN A 371 -19.25 -0.19 45.21
C GLN A 371 -18.41 0.38 44.06
N ILE A 372 -17.45 1.26 44.37
CA ILE A 372 -16.50 1.81 43.38
C ILE A 372 -15.57 0.72 42.86
N GLU A 373 -15.09 -0.19 43.73
CA GLU A 373 -14.24 -1.31 43.32
C GLU A 373 -14.97 -2.27 42.37
N GLU A 374 -16.22 -2.65 42.68
CA GLU A 374 -17.04 -3.50 41.81
C GLU A 374 -17.30 -2.83 40.46
N GLU A 375 -17.60 -1.53 40.44
CA GLU A 375 -17.88 -0.79 39.21
C GLU A 375 -16.63 -0.63 38.34
N ALA A 376 -15.46 -0.37 38.94
CA ALA A 376 -14.19 -0.34 38.25
C ALA A 376 -13.81 -1.72 37.66
N LYS A 377 -14.07 -2.81 38.39
CA LYS A 377 -13.88 -4.19 37.89
C LYS A 377 -14.75 -4.49 36.68
N ARG A 378 -16.05 -4.18 36.75
CA ARG A 378 -16.98 -4.37 35.63
C ARG A 378 -16.51 -3.63 34.38
N VAL A 379 -16.13 -2.36 34.53
CA VAL A 379 -15.63 -1.56 33.40
C VAL A 379 -14.34 -2.15 32.82
N ALA A 380 -13.44 -2.67 33.66
CA ALA A 380 -12.22 -3.32 33.22
C ALA A 380 -12.49 -4.65 32.48
N ASP A 381 -13.45 -5.45 32.95
CA ASP A 381 -13.82 -6.72 32.33
C ASP A 381 -14.51 -6.52 30.97
N ASP A 382 -15.47 -5.58 30.89
CA ASP A 382 -16.16 -5.22 29.64
C ASP A 382 -15.18 -4.69 28.58
N ALA A 383 -14.24 -3.87 29.03
CA ALA A 383 -13.15 -3.37 28.20
C ALA A 383 -12.24 -4.48 27.68
N GLN A 384 -11.87 -5.44 28.54
CA GLN A 384 -11.03 -6.56 28.17
C GLN A 384 -11.74 -7.46 27.14
N ALA A 385 -13.01 -7.77 27.37
CA ALA A 385 -13.84 -8.52 26.43
C ALA A 385 -13.95 -7.82 25.06
N THR A 386 -14.12 -6.50 25.07
CA THR A 386 -14.15 -5.69 23.83
C THR A 386 -12.80 -5.73 23.10
N ALA A 387 -11.69 -5.63 23.82
CA ALA A 387 -10.36 -5.70 23.24
C ALA A 387 -10.05 -7.07 22.64
N ASP A 388 -10.47 -8.16 23.28
CA ASP A 388 -10.24 -9.51 22.79
C ASP A 388 -11.11 -9.83 21.57
N ASN A 389 -12.39 -9.40 21.56
CA ASN A 389 -13.23 -9.46 20.37
C ASN A 389 -12.62 -8.68 19.19
N ALA A 390 -12.08 -7.48 19.45
CA ALA A 390 -11.44 -6.67 18.40
C ALA A 390 -10.18 -7.35 17.84
N LYS A 391 -9.38 -8.02 18.68
CA LYS A 391 -8.22 -8.80 18.22
C LYS A 391 -8.64 -10.00 17.39
N GLU A 392 -9.67 -10.72 17.80
CA GLU A 392 -10.19 -11.89 17.07
C GLU A 392 -10.69 -11.48 15.68
N GLN A 393 -11.47 -10.40 15.60
CA GLN A 393 -11.90 -9.86 14.31
C GLN A 393 -10.74 -9.35 13.45
N ALA A 394 -9.74 -8.71 14.06
CA ALA A 394 -8.54 -8.29 13.33
C ALA A 394 -7.76 -9.50 12.77
N ALA A 395 -7.65 -10.60 13.52
CA ALA A 395 -6.99 -11.83 13.07
C ALA A 395 -7.77 -12.51 11.93
N ALA A 396 -9.10 -12.60 12.04
CA ALA A 396 -9.96 -13.13 10.98
C ALA A 396 -9.88 -12.29 9.69
N ASN A 397 -9.95 -10.97 9.82
CA ASN A 397 -9.81 -10.06 8.67
C ASN A 397 -8.43 -10.16 8.02
N LYS A 398 -7.37 -10.33 8.81
CA LYS A 398 -6.03 -10.54 8.29
C LYS A 398 -5.93 -11.81 7.44
N GLN A 399 -6.50 -12.93 7.91
CA GLN A 399 -6.52 -14.17 7.13
C GLN A 399 -7.25 -14.00 5.79
N LEU A 400 -8.37 -13.29 5.79
CA LEU A 400 -9.12 -12.98 4.57
C LEU A 400 -8.33 -12.08 3.61
N ILE A 401 -7.58 -11.11 4.14
CA ILE A 401 -6.69 -10.25 3.34
C ILE A 401 -5.56 -11.09 2.72
N ASP A 402 -4.89 -11.92 3.52
CA ASP A 402 -3.80 -12.78 3.04
C ASP A 402 -4.29 -13.76 1.96
N GLU A 403 -5.49 -14.31 2.12
CA GLU A 403 -6.14 -15.14 1.11
C GLU A 403 -6.47 -14.35 -0.16
N ALA A 404 -7.05 -13.16 -0.03
CA ALA A 404 -7.38 -12.29 -1.16
C ALA A 404 -6.14 -11.85 -1.94
N VAL A 405 -5.02 -11.56 -1.27
CA VAL A 405 -3.73 -11.23 -1.91
C VAL A 405 -3.25 -12.40 -2.76
N ARG A 406 -3.27 -13.64 -2.24
CA ARG A 406 -2.89 -14.82 -3.05
C ARG A 406 -3.77 -14.99 -4.28
N ILE A 407 -5.09 -14.84 -4.12
CA ILE A 407 -6.03 -14.96 -5.24
C ILE A 407 -5.75 -13.88 -6.30
N ILE A 408 -5.42 -12.66 -5.88
CA ILE A 408 -5.05 -11.59 -6.80
C ILE A 408 -3.75 -11.91 -7.53
N ASP A 409 -2.74 -12.44 -6.84
CA ASP A 409 -1.46 -12.81 -7.46
C ASP A 409 -1.63 -13.94 -8.49
N GLU A 410 -2.42 -14.96 -8.15
CA GLU A 410 -2.82 -16.02 -9.10
C GLU A 410 -3.58 -15.44 -10.29
N ALA A 411 -4.55 -14.56 -10.05
CA ALA A 411 -5.32 -13.92 -11.10
C ALA A 411 -4.45 -13.02 -12.00
N LYS A 412 -3.48 -12.28 -11.43
CA LYS A 412 -2.51 -11.46 -12.18
C LYS A 412 -1.61 -12.34 -13.06
N TYR A 413 -1.15 -13.47 -12.53
CA TYR A 413 -0.35 -14.45 -13.29
C TYR A 413 -1.13 -15.03 -14.47
N GLU A 414 -2.35 -15.50 -14.23
CA GLU A 414 -3.24 -16.03 -15.26
C GLU A 414 -3.56 -14.99 -16.34
N LEU A 415 -3.82 -13.75 -15.91
CA LEU A 415 -4.10 -12.64 -16.82
C LEU A 415 -2.90 -12.30 -17.70
N GLN A 416 -1.69 -12.33 -17.15
CA GLN A 416 -0.45 -12.13 -17.91
C GLN A 416 -0.29 -13.24 -18.96
N ARG A 417 -0.56 -14.50 -18.59
CA ARG A 417 -0.53 -15.62 -19.53
C ARG A 417 -1.53 -15.44 -20.67
N VAL A 418 -2.75 -15.00 -20.38
CA VAL A 418 -3.77 -14.71 -21.40
C VAL A 418 -3.34 -13.53 -22.29
N GLN A 419 -2.73 -12.48 -21.74
CA GLN A 419 -2.19 -11.37 -22.53
C GLN A 419 -1.09 -11.82 -23.50
N ASP A 420 -0.19 -12.70 -23.05
CA ASP A 420 0.89 -13.18 -23.90
C ASP A 420 0.35 -14.12 -24.99
N GLN A 421 -0.64 -14.97 -24.67
CA GLN A 421 -1.36 -15.77 -25.66
C GLN A 421 -2.13 -14.91 -26.68
N GLN A 422 -2.70 -13.78 -26.22
CA GLN A 422 -3.40 -12.83 -27.08
C GLN A 422 -2.43 -12.18 -28.09
N LYS A 423 -1.23 -11.76 -27.66
CA LYS A 423 -0.21 -11.21 -28.58
C LYS A 423 0.16 -12.20 -29.68
N VAL A 424 0.39 -13.46 -29.32
CA VAL A 424 0.67 -14.52 -30.31
C VAL A 424 -0.49 -14.69 -31.28
N SER A 425 -1.73 -14.61 -30.79
CA SER A 425 -2.92 -14.69 -31.63
C SER A 425 -3.05 -13.49 -32.58
N ASP A 426 -2.71 -12.29 -32.12
CA ASP A 426 -2.71 -11.06 -32.93
C ASP A 426 -1.64 -11.11 -34.03
N GLU A 427 -0.44 -11.63 -33.72
CA GLU A 427 0.63 -11.85 -34.70
C GLU A 427 0.21 -12.86 -35.78
N LEU A 428 -0.37 -13.99 -35.38
CA LEU A 428 -0.89 -14.98 -36.32
C LEU A 428 -1.99 -14.41 -37.22
N LEU A 429 -2.88 -13.57 -36.66
CA LEU A 429 -3.92 -12.91 -37.43
C LEU A 429 -3.32 -11.95 -38.47
N ALA A 430 -2.28 -11.20 -38.10
CA ALA A 430 -1.57 -10.31 -39.02
C ALA A 430 -0.89 -11.09 -40.16
N ASP A 431 -0.31 -12.25 -39.88
CA ASP A 431 0.29 -13.13 -40.89
C ASP A 431 -0.75 -13.72 -41.85
N VAL A 432 -1.93 -14.07 -41.34
CA VAL A 432 -3.08 -14.52 -42.16
C VAL A 432 -3.54 -13.40 -43.08
N ASP A 433 -3.72 -12.18 -42.57
CA ASP A 433 -4.12 -11.01 -43.36
C ASP A 433 -3.07 -10.68 -44.44
N ALA A 434 -1.78 -10.74 -44.11
CA ALA A 434 -0.70 -10.54 -45.07
C ALA A 434 -0.67 -11.62 -46.16
N SER A 435 -0.95 -12.88 -45.79
CA SER A 435 -1.02 -13.99 -46.75
C SER A 435 -2.23 -13.90 -47.66
N LYS A 436 -3.38 -13.46 -47.12
CA LYS A 436 -4.59 -13.16 -47.90
C LYS A 436 -4.35 -12.03 -48.91
N ALA A 437 -3.67 -10.96 -48.50
CA ALA A 437 -3.33 -9.87 -49.41
C ALA A 437 -2.45 -10.34 -50.58
N ARG A 438 -1.41 -11.14 -50.29
CA ARG A 438 -0.55 -11.76 -51.32
C ARG A 438 -1.33 -12.67 -52.26
N ALA A 439 -2.25 -13.48 -51.74
CA ALA A 439 -3.10 -14.34 -52.56
C ALA A 439 -4.01 -13.52 -53.50
N MET A 440 -4.59 -12.42 -53.00
CA MET A 440 -5.41 -11.53 -53.82
C MET A 440 -4.59 -10.84 -54.93
N GLU A 441 -3.36 -10.44 -54.63
CA GLU A 441 -2.44 -9.88 -55.63
C GLU A 441 -2.09 -10.91 -56.72
N ALA A 442 -1.79 -12.15 -56.33
CA ALA A 442 -1.52 -13.24 -57.27
C ALA A 442 -2.73 -13.56 -58.17
N ILE A 443 -3.95 -13.55 -57.61
CA ILE A 443 -5.18 -13.71 -58.38
C ILE A 443 -5.32 -12.58 -59.40
N SER A 444 -5.12 -11.32 -58.98
CA SER A 444 -5.20 -10.18 -59.90
C SER A 444 -4.17 -10.26 -61.03
N LEU A 445 -2.95 -10.71 -60.74
CA LEU A 445 -1.92 -10.94 -61.75
C LEU A 445 -2.30 -12.06 -62.72
N ALA A 446 -2.85 -13.16 -62.22
CA ALA A 446 -3.31 -14.28 -63.03
C ALA A 446 -4.45 -13.85 -63.97
N GLU A 447 -5.42 -13.08 -63.47
CA GLU A 447 -6.51 -12.51 -64.27
C GLU A 447 -5.97 -11.59 -65.38
N SER A 448 -5.00 -10.74 -65.09
CA SER A 448 -4.35 -9.88 -66.09
C SER A 448 -3.61 -10.71 -67.15
N THR A 449 -2.87 -11.73 -66.72
CA THR A 449 -2.11 -12.62 -67.62
C THR A 449 -3.04 -13.40 -68.54
N LEU A 450 -4.16 -13.89 -68.00
CA LEU A 450 -5.19 -14.58 -68.78
C LEU A 450 -5.78 -13.66 -69.85
N ALA A 451 -6.06 -12.40 -69.52
CA ALA A 451 -6.56 -11.42 -70.47
C ALA A 451 -5.54 -11.14 -71.61
N GLU A 452 -4.25 -11.03 -71.30
CA GLU A 452 -3.19 -10.88 -72.30
C GLU A 452 -3.05 -12.11 -73.21
N ALA A 453 -3.14 -13.31 -72.63
CA ALA A 453 -3.11 -14.57 -73.39
C ALA A 453 -4.31 -14.69 -74.34
N GLN A 454 -5.51 -14.34 -73.87
CA GLN A 454 -6.72 -14.29 -74.70
C GLN A 454 -6.54 -13.30 -75.87
N HIS A 455 -5.99 -12.12 -75.60
CA HIS A 455 -5.72 -11.14 -76.64
C HIS A 455 -4.69 -11.64 -77.67
N THR A 456 -3.64 -12.31 -77.21
CA THR A 456 -2.63 -12.91 -78.09
C THR A 456 -3.24 -14.00 -78.99
N LEU A 457 -4.14 -14.83 -78.43
CA LEU A 457 -4.87 -15.83 -79.18
C LEU A 457 -5.74 -15.22 -80.28
N GLU A 458 -6.40 -14.09 -80.02
CA GLU A 458 -7.15 -13.34 -81.03
C GLU A 458 -6.25 -12.89 -82.19
N ILE A 459 -5.06 -12.36 -81.89
CA ILE A 459 -4.08 -11.92 -82.89
C ILE A 459 -3.61 -13.11 -83.74
N LEU A 460 -3.29 -14.25 -83.11
CA LEU A 460 -2.85 -15.46 -83.82
C LEU A 460 -3.96 -16.00 -84.73
N ASN A 461 -5.22 -15.96 -84.29
CA ASN A 461 -6.35 -16.35 -85.12
C ASN A 461 -6.52 -15.41 -86.34
N ASP A 462 -6.37 -14.10 -86.17
CA ASP A 462 -6.38 -13.14 -87.30
C ASP A 462 -5.23 -13.42 -88.27
N PHE A 463 -4.02 -13.68 -87.75
CA PHE A 463 -2.86 -14.03 -88.58
C PHE A 463 -3.10 -15.32 -89.37
N GLN A 464 -3.62 -16.36 -88.72
CA GLN A 464 -3.94 -17.63 -89.37
C GLN A 464 -4.96 -17.44 -90.51
N GLN A 465 -6.02 -16.65 -90.29
CA GLN A 465 -6.98 -16.33 -91.34
C GLN A 465 -6.34 -15.63 -92.54
N ARG A 466 -5.41 -14.68 -92.31
CA ARG A 466 -4.66 -14.02 -93.39
C ARG A 466 -3.76 -14.97 -94.15
N VAL A 467 -3.07 -15.88 -93.45
CA VAL A 467 -2.21 -16.90 -94.07
C VAL A 467 -3.06 -17.84 -94.93
N ASP A 468 -4.21 -18.29 -94.44
CA ASP A 468 -5.10 -19.18 -95.19
C ASP A 468 -5.71 -18.50 -96.42
N ALA A 469 -6.03 -17.20 -96.33
CA ALA A 469 -6.46 -16.39 -97.47
C ALA A 469 -5.35 -16.28 -98.53
N SER A 470 -4.14 -15.89 -98.12
CA SER A 470 -2.99 -15.76 -99.03
C SER A 470 -2.59 -17.10 -99.68
N LYS A 471 -2.69 -18.21 -98.92
CA LYS A 471 -2.49 -19.57 -99.44
C LYS A 471 -3.53 -19.92 -100.49
N SER A 472 -4.79 -19.57 -100.26
CA SER A 472 -5.88 -19.82 -101.21
C SER A 472 -5.67 -19.03 -102.51
N GLU A 473 -5.29 -17.75 -102.42
CA GLU A 473 -4.93 -16.92 -103.57
C GLU A 473 -3.74 -17.51 -104.35
N ALA A 474 -2.67 -17.95 -103.65
CA ALA A 474 -1.51 -18.56 -104.29
C ALA A 474 -1.86 -19.88 -105.03
N ILE A 475 -2.79 -20.68 -104.48
CA ILE A 475 -3.28 -21.89 -105.15
C ILE A 475 -4.06 -21.53 -106.42
N GLU A 476 -4.85 -20.47 -106.39
CA GLU A 476 -5.61 -19.98 -107.55
C GLU A 476 -4.68 -19.44 -108.64
N GLU A 477 -3.64 -18.68 -108.29
CA GLU A 477 -2.62 -18.21 -109.22
C GLU A 477 -1.82 -19.36 -109.85
N LEU A 478 -1.45 -20.38 -109.06
CA LEU A 478 -0.82 -21.60 -109.59
C LEU A 478 -1.73 -22.36 -110.57
N ARG A 479 -3.05 -22.29 -110.38
CA ARG A 479 -4.02 -22.88 -111.31
C ARG A 479 -4.10 -22.07 -112.60
N ASN A 480 -4.13 -20.73 -112.51
CA ASN A 480 -4.10 -19.84 -113.66
C ASN A 480 -2.82 -20.01 -114.49
N LEU A 481 -1.66 -20.14 -113.83
CA LEU A 481 -0.40 -20.45 -114.51
C LEU A 481 -0.45 -21.75 -115.32
N LYS A 482 -1.05 -22.82 -114.76
CA LYS A 482 -1.26 -24.08 -115.48
C LYS A 482 -2.21 -23.96 -116.68
N GLU A 483 -3.19 -23.06 -116.62
CA GLU A 483 -4.05 -22.77 -117.78
C GLU A 483 -3.30 -21.98 -118.85
N ILE A 484 -2.49 -21.00 -118.47
CA ILE A 484 -1.60 -20.26 -119.37
C ILE A 484 -0.58 -21.19 -120.04
N GLU A 485 0.06 -22.10 -119.29
CA GLU A 485 0.96 -23.11 -119.84
C GLU A 485 0.27 -24.02 -120.87
N LYS A 486 -1.00 -24.38 -120.64
CA LYS A 486 -1.82 -25.12 -121.62
C LYS A 486 -2.10 -24.31 -122.87
N GLU A 487 -2.42 -23.02 -122.74
CA GLU A 487 -2.65 -22.15 -123.90
C GLU A 487 -1.36 -21.93 -124.71
N ILE A 488 -0.21 -21.76 -124.04
CA ILE A 488 1.10 -21.69 -124.71
C ILE A 488 1.39 -22.98 -125.47
N ALA A 489 1.18 -24.15 -124.87
CA ALA A 489 1.36 -25.44 -125.53
C ALA A 489 0.41 -25.66 -126.73
N LEU A 490 -0.79 -25.06 -126.70
CA LEU A 490 -1.74 -25.04 -127.81
C LEU A 490 -1.29 -24.09 -128.94
N ALA A 491 -0.73 -22.93 -128.59
CA ALA A 491 -0.16 -21.98 -129.53
C ALA A 491 1.10 -22.52 -130.23
N GLU A 492 1.97 -23.22 -129.50
CA GLU A 492 3.17 -23.87 -130.06
C GLU A 492 2.83 -25.02 -131.04
N ASN A 493 1.66 -25.65 -130.89
CA ASN A 493 1.16 -26.69 -131.82
C ASN A 493 0.45 -26.12 -133.06
N THR A 494 0.25 -24.80 -133.15
CA THR A 494 -0.42 -24.12 -134.27
C THR A 494 0.52 -23.27 -135.14
N THR A 495 1.81 -23.23 -134.81
CA THR A 495 2.94 -22.78 -135.65
C THR A 495 3.71 -23.97 -136.19
#